data_AF-A0A7V9I0J8-F1
#
_entry.id   AF-A0A7V9I0J8-F1
#
_cell.length_a   1.000
_cell.length_b   1.000
_cell.length_c   1.000
_cell.angle_alpha   90.00
_cell.angle_beta   90.00
_cell.angle_gamma   90.00
#
_symmetry.space_group_name_H-M   'P 1'
#
loop_
_entity.id
_entity.type
_entity.pdbx_description
1 polymer ?
#
loop_
_entity_poly.entity_id
_entity_poly.type
_entity_poly.pdbx_seq_one_letter_code
_entity_poly.pdbx_strand_id
1 'polypeptide(L)'
;MPASLQTAIDAEVDRQPAAALRSAAAALSERYAGHQASVVADDVAHAAYLATRAPATYAATAATLRMVPPTIRTGLHSLLDLGAGPGTATWAAHAECPALTSVTQVDRSRPLLALGQRLASSSGLAATLQITQR
;
A
#
# COMPACT_ATOMS: atom_id res chain seq x y z
N MET A 1 1.37 -10.23 4.93
CA MET A 1 1.87 -9.62 3.68
C MET A 1 3.17 -10.31 3.27
N PRO A 2 3.66 -10.17 2.02
CA PRO A 2 4.93 -10.76 1.60
C PRO A 2 6.09 -10.18 2.40
N ALA A 3 7.12 -11.00 2.64
CA ALA A 3 8.29 -10.57 3.43
C ALA A 3 9.00 -9.36 2.80
N SER A 4 9.10 -9.30 1.47
CA SER A 4 9.69 -8.17 0.74
C SER A 4 8.98 -6.85 1.03
N LEU A 5 7.64 -6.86 1.07
CA LEU A 5 6.87 -5.67 1.43
C LEU A 5 7.10 -5.28 2.89
N GLN A 6 7.10 -6.25 3.81
CA GLN A 6 7.35 -5.96 5.23
C GLN A 6 8.73 -5.31 5.41
N THR A 7 9.78 -5.89 4.82
CA THR A 7 11.13 -5.32 4.87
C THR A 7 11.22 -3.93 4.26
N ALA A 8 10.52 -3.67 3.15
CA ALA A 8 10.48 -2.34 2.56
C ALA A 8 9.78 -1.31 3.45
N ILE A 9 8.69 -1.71 4.13
CA ILE A 9 8.01 -0.88 5.13
C ILE A 9 8.94 -0.59 6.31
N ASP A 10 9.59 -1.62 6.85
CA ASP A 10 10.52 -1.48 7.99
C ASP A 10 11.64 -0.49 7.64
N ALA A 11 12.19 -0.57 6.42
CA ALA A 11 13.21 0.36 5.94
C ALA A 11 12.71 1.81 5.78
N GLU A 12 11.44 2.04 5.46
CA GLU A 12 10.85 3.40 5.45
C GLU A 12 10.61 3.92 6.87
N VAL A 13 10.24 3.04 7.80
CA VAL A 13 10.03 3.36 9.22
C VAL A 13 11.35 3.68 9.90
N ASP A 14 12.39 2.86 9.72
CA ASP A 14 13.70 3.03 10.36
C ASP A 14 14.43 4.31 9.94
N ARG A 15 14.02 4.92 8.82
CA ARG A 15 14.53 6.22 8.37
C ARG A 15 13.99 7.41 9.16
N GLN A 16 12.97 7.21 9.99
CA GLN A 16 12.30 8.30 10.71
C GLN A 16 12.64 8.32 12.20
N PRO A 17 12.70 9.50 12.84
CA PRO A 17 12.89 9.58 14.29
C PRO A 17 11.74 8.89 15.04
N ALA A 18 12.08 7.94 15.93
CA ALA A 18 11.09 7.14 16.65
C ALA A 18 10.06 7.97 17.43
N ALA A 19 10.46 9.11 18.00
CA ALA A 19 9.55 10.02 18.69
C ALA A 19 8.54 10.68 17.73
N ALA A 20 8.99 11.09 16.54
CA ALA A 20 8.14 11.69 15.52
C ALA A 20 7.15 10.66 14.95
N LEU A 21 7.60 9.42 14.70
CA LEU A 21 6.73 8.31 14.28
C LEU A 21 5.62 8.03 15.29
N ARG A 22 5.94 7.93 16.58
CA ARG A 22 4.94 7.70 17.63
C ARG A 22 3.88 8.80 17.65
N SER A 23 4.31 10.06 17.57
CA SER A 23 3.41 11.22 17.52
C SER A 23 2.50 11.17 16.28
N ALA A 24 3.07 10.92 15.10
CA ALA A 24 2.32 10.81 13.86
C ALA A 24 1.32 9.64 13.87
N ALA A 25 1.72 8.49 14.41
CA ALA A 25 0.85 7.31 14.57
C ALA A 25 -0.33 7.57 15.51
N ALA A 26 -0.10 8.27 16.63
CA ALA A 26 -1.16 8.68 17.55
C ALA A 26 -2.14 9.63 16.85
N ALA A 27 -1.64 10.67 16.19
CA ALA A 27 -2.46 11.64 15.46
C ALA A 27 -3.28 11.00 14.32
N LEU A 28 -2.72 10.01 13.61
CA LEU A 28 -3.44 9.21 12.60
C LEU A 28 -4.58 8.37 13.21
N SER A 29 -4.37 7.83 14.40
CA SER A 29 -5.35 7.00 15.09
C SER A 29 -6.50 7.85 15.62
N GLU A 30 -6.19 9.00 16.24
CA GLU A 30 -7.18 9.96 16.76
C GLU A 30 -8.08 10.50 15.66
N ARG A 31 -7.51 10.98 14.54
CA ARG A 31 -8.29 11.49 13.41
C ARG A 31 -9.23 10.44 12.84
N TYR A 32 -8.79 9.19 12.74
CA TYR A 32 -9.62 8.11 12.25
C TYR A 32 -10.78 7.78 13.20
N ALA A 33 -10.53 7.71 14.50
CA ALA A 33 -11.59 7.55 15.50
C ALA A 33 -12.61 8.70 15.42
N GLY A 34 -12.13 9.93 15.17
CA GLY A 34 -12.94 11.11 14.95
C GLY A 34 -13.62 11.19 13.58
N HIS A 35 -13.48 10.18 12.70
CA HIS A 35 -13.99 10.17 11.32
C HIS A 35 -13.52 11.37 10.48
N GLN A 36 -12.33 11.89 10.81
CA GLN A 36 -11.71 13.02 10.11
C GLN A 36 -10.77 12.52 9.02
N ALA A 37 -10.75 13.25 7.90
CA ALA A 37 -9.77 13.01 6.85
C ALA A 37 -8.36 13.21 7.41
N SER A 38 -7.51 12.19 7.30
CA SER A 38 -6.09 12.31 7.60
C SER A 38 -5.35 12.70 6.33
N VAL A 39 -4.77 13.90 6.32
CA VAL A 39 -3.79 14.27 5.30
C VAL A 39 -2.45 13.67 5.73
N VAL A 40 -1.98 12.68 4.97
CA VAL A 40 -0.63 12.13 5.13
C VAL A 40 0.28 13.02 4.29
N ALA A 41 0.88 14.01 4.95
CA ALA A 41 1.49 15.16 4.27
C ALA A 41 3.01 15.06 4.10
N ASP A 42 3.69 14.35 5.01
CA ASP A 42 5.14 14.28 5.07
C ASP A 42 5.63 12.83 5.23
N ASP A 43 6.94 12.63 5.12
CA ASP A 43 7.56 11.30 5.15
C ASP A 43 7.38 10.58 6.50
N VAL A 44 7.31 11.32 7.61
CA VAL A 44 7.03 10.74 8.94
C VAL A 44 5.59 10.22 8.97
N ALA A 45 4.64 10.99 8.47
CA ALA A 45 3.24 10.59 8.38
C ALA A 45 3.07 9.41 7.41
N HIS A 46 3.80 9.39 6.29
CA HIS A 46 3.82 8.26 5.36
C HIS A 46 4.30 6.97 6.03
N ALA A 47 5.44 7.02 6.72
CA ALA A 47 5.98 5.87 7.43
C ALA A 47 5.05 5.41 8.57
N ALA A 48 4.48 6.35 9.33
CA ALA A 48 3.49 6.04 10.37
C ALA A 48 2.22 5.41 9.78
N TYR A 49 1.74 5.88 8.62
CA TYR A 49 0.63 5.27 7.90
C TYR A 49 0.96 3.84 7.46
N LEU A 50 2.15 3.61 6.89
CA LEU A 50 2.59 2.27 6.52
C LEU A 50 2.62 1.34 7.72
N ALA A 51 3.22 1.76 8.84
CA ALA A 51 3.32 0.94 10.04
C ALA A 51 1.96 0.61 10.67
N THR A 52 1.02 1.57 10.67
CA THR A 52 -0.24 1.45 11.44
C THR A 52 -1.44 1.00 10.62
N ARG A 53 -1.43 1.22 9.29
CA ARG A 53 -2.57 0.95 8.41
C ARG A 53 -2.31 -0.11 7.36
N ALA A 54 -1.13 -0.11 6.74
CA ALA A 54 -0.87 -1.01 5.63
C ALA A 54 -1.04 -2.50 5.98
N PRO A 55 -0.64 -3.02 7.17
CA PRO A 55 -0.86 -4.42 7.53
C PRO A 55 -2.33 -4.84 7.57
N ALA A 56 -3.17 -4.04 8.22
CA ALA A 56 -4.59 -4.33 8.32
C ALA A 56 -5.28 -4.23 6.95
N THR A 57 -4.98 -3.18 6.18
CA THR A 57 -5.52 -3.01 4.81
C THR A 57 -5.09 -4.15 3.90
N TYR A 58 -3.80 -4.55 3.93
CA TYR A 58 -3.32 -5.69 3.16
C TYR A 58 -4.09 -6.97 3.51
N ALA A 59 -4.23 -7.26 4.81
CA ALA A 59 -4.88 -8.47 5.27
C ALA A 59 -6.35 -8.52 4.86
N ALA A 60 -7.08 -7.41 5.01
CA ALA A 60 -8.47 -7.29 4.61
C ALA A 60 -8.65 -7.46 3.09
N THR A 61 -7.82 -6.80 2.27
CA THR A 61 -7.88 -6.93 0.81
C THR A 61 -7.54 -8.35 0.36
N ALA A 62 -6.48 -8.96 0.90
CA ALA A 62 -6.10 -10.34 0.57
C ALA A 62 -7.20 -11.34 0.96
N ALA A 63 -7.79 -11.20 2.15
CA ALA A 63 -8.92 -12.02 2.58
C ALA A 63 -10.12 -11.86 1.63
N THR A 64 -10.41 -10.63 1.21
CA THR A 64 -11.50 -10.33 0.27
C THR A 64 -11.29 -10.99 -1.08
N LEU A 65 -10.07 -10.88 -1.62
CA LEU A 65 -9.70 -11.54 -2.88
C LEU A 65 -9.79 -13.06 -2.77
N ARG A 66 -9.40 -13.66 -1.64
CA ARG A 66 -9.51 -15.12 -1.44
C ARG A 66 -10.94 -15.64 -1.47
N MET A 67 -11.95 -14.80 -1.23
CA MET A 67 -13.36 -15.17 -1.41
C MET A 67 -13.74 -15.29 -2.89
N VAL A 68 -12.97 -14.70 -3.81
CA VAL A 68 -13.16 -14.85 -5.25
C VAL A 68 -12.70 -16.25 -5.68
N PRO A 69 -13.53 -17.00 -6.45
CA PRO A 69 -13.20 -18.34 -6.91
C PRO A 69 -11.81 -18.40 -7.57
N PRO A 70 -11.00 -19.45 -7.29
CA PRO A 70 -9.67 -19.60 -7.89
C PRO A 70 -9.69 -19.51 -9.42
N THR A 71 -10.69 -20.11 -10.06
CA THR A 71 -10.88 -20.09 -11.52
C THR A 71 -11.02 -18.69 -12.10
N ILE A 72 -11.57 -17.74 -11.34
CA ILE A 72 -11.67 -16.33 -11.73
C ILE A 72 -10.33 -15.63 -11.45
N ARG A 73 -9.77 -15.79 -10.24
CA ARG A 73 -8.51 -15.12 -9.86
C ARG A 73 -7.34 -15.47 -10.75
N THR A 74 -7.24 -16.72 -11.21
CA THR A 74 -6.18 -17.16 -12.13
C THR A 74 -6.31 -16.57 -13.54
N GLY A 75 -7.47 -15.99 -13.88
CA GLY A 75 -7.70 -15.30 -15.16
C GLY A 75 -7.59 -13.77 -15.07
N LEU A 76 -7.26 -13.20 -13.91
CA LEU A 76 -7.09 -11.76 -13.76
C LEU A 76 -5.70 -11.34 -14.23
N HIS A 77 -5.66 -10.66 -15.38
CA HIS A 77 -4.42 -10.19 -16.01
C HIS A 77 -4.13 -8.71 -15.76
N SER A 78 -5.16 -7.92 -15.46
CA SER A 78 -5.00 -6.49 -15.18
C SER A 78 -5.73 -6.03 -13.91
N LEU A 79 -5.20 -4.99 -13.29
CA LEU A 79 -5.76 -4.32 -12.11
C LEU A 79 -5.76 -2.81 -12.30
N LEU A 80 -6.86 -2.17 -11.96
CA LEU A 80 -6.95 -0.73 -11.75
C LEU A 80 -7.14 -0.47 -10.25
N ASP A 81 -6.19 0.23 -9.63
CA ASP A 81 -6.20 0.61 -8.21
C ASP A 81 -6.47 2.11 -8.08
N LEU A 82 -7.71 2.48 -7.76
CA LEU A 82 -8.17 3.87 -7.64
C LEU A 82 -8.05 4.36 -6.20
N GLY A 83 -7.31 5.45 -6.00
CA GLY A 83 -6.92 5.88 -4.64
C GLY A 83 -5.85 4.96 -4.05
N ALA A 84 -4.90 4.54 -4.89
CA ALA A 84 -3.93 3.50 -4.56
C ALA A 84 -3.08 3.82 -3.33
N GLY A 85 -2.87 5.11 -3.02
CA GLY A 85 -1.95 5.55 -2.00
C GLY A 85 -0.55 4.93 -2.22
N PRO A 86 0.03 4.24 -1.21
CA PRO A 86 1.30 3.53 -1.36
C PRO A 86 1.18 2.15 -2.01
N GLY A 87 0.01 1.80 -2.56
CA GLY A 87 -0.20 0.55 -3.30
C GLY A 87 -0.48 -0.68 -2.45
N THR A 88 -0.96 -0.52 -1.22
CA THR A 88 -1.21 -1.66 -0.32
C THR A 88 -2.19 -2.68 -0.91
N ALA A 89 -3.25 -2.21 -1.57
CA ALA A 89 -4.23 -3.09 -2.24
C ALA A 89 -3.62 -3.79 -3.46
N THR A 90 -2.86 -3.04 -4.28
CA THR A 90 -2.05 -3.60 -5.37
C THR A 90 -1.16 -4.75 -4.90
N TRP A 91 -0.46 -4.61 -3.77
CA TRP A 91 0.39 -5.66 -3.22
C TRP A 91 -0.39 -6.93 -2.85
N ALA A 92 -1.56 -6.77 -2.23
CA ALA A 92 -2.44 -7.90 -1.92
C ALA A 92 -2.93 -8.58 -3.22
N ALA A 93 -3.34 -7.80 -4.21
CA ALA A 93 -3.78 -8.32 -5.50
C ALA A 93 -2.68 -9.09 -6.24
N HIS A 94 -1.46 -8.56 -6.29
CA HIS A 94 -0.32 -9.24 -6.91
C HIS A 94 0.02 -10.57 -6.19
N ALA A 95 -0.19 -10.66 -4.88
CA ALA A 95 0.03 -11.90 -4.14
C ALA A 95 -1.08 -12.94 -4.38
N GLU A 96 -2.34 -12.52 -4.51
CA GLU A 96 -3.49 -13.43 -4.63
C GLU A 96 -3.87 -13.76 -6.08
N CYS A 97 -3.40 -12.98 -7.06
CA CYS A 97 -3.72 -13.13 -8.49
C CYS A 97 -2.42 -13.37 -9.29
N PRO A 98 -1.98 -14.63 -9.46
CA PRO A 98 -0.66 -14.95 -10.01
C PRO A 98 -0.50 -14.64 -11.50
N ALA A 99 -1.61 -14.46 -12.23
CA ALA A 99 -1.60 -14.13 -13.66
C ALA A 99 -1.60 -12.62 -13.95
N LEU A 100 -1.52 -11.79 -12.89
CA LEU A 100 -1.56 -10.34 -12.99
C LEU A 100 -0.26 -9.82 -13.62
N THR A 101 -0.36 -9.20 -14.80
CA THR A 101 0.79 -8.70 -15.57
C THR A 101 0.75 -7.20 -15.82
N SER A 102 -0.39 -6.56 -15.57
CA SER A 102 -0.56 -5.12 -15.73
C SER A 102 -1.31 -4.53 -14.53
N VAL A 103 -0.72 -3.51 -13.91
CA VAL A 103 -1.35 -2.78 -12.82
C VAL A 103 -1.31 -1.29 -13.12
N THR A 104 -2.45 -0.63 -13.10
CA THR A 104 -2.55 0.82 -13.15
C THR A 104 -2.94 1.37 -11.78
N GLN A 105 -2.06 2.16 -11.17
CA GLN A 105 -2.36 2.91 -9.95
C GLN A 105 -2.76 4.34 -10.30
N VAL A 106 -3.87 4.80 -9.71
CA VAL A 106 -4.33 6.19 -9.81
C VAL A 106 -4.46 6.77 -8.43
N ASP A 107 -3.76 7.87 -8.16
CA ASP A 107 -3.92 8.63 -6.92
C ASP A 107 -3.63 10.12 -7.18
N ARG A 108 -4.25 10.98 -6.38
CA ARG A 108 -3.97 12.42 -6.36
C ARG A 108 -2.64 12.77 -5.70
N SER A 109 -2.18 11.92 -4.78
CA SER A 109 -0.97 12.10 -3.99
C SER A 109 0.26 11.53 -4.70
N ARG A 110 1.00 12.40 -5.38
CA ARG A 110 2.30 12.04 -5.98
C ARG A 110 3.30 11.46 -4.96
N PRO A 111 3.43 11.99 -3.72
CA PRO A 111 4.32 11.41 -2.73
C PRO A 111 3.98 9.97 -2.34
N LEU A 112 2.68 9.64 -2.21
CA LEU A 112 2.25 8.28 -1.90
C LEU A 112 2.52 7.32 -3.06
N LEU A 113 2.27 7.75 -4.30
CA LEU A 113 2.61 6.96 -5.49
C LEU A 113 4.11 6.68 -5.57
N ALA A 114 4.94 7.69 -5.32
CA ALA A 114 6.40 7.55 -5.29
C ALA A 114 6.85 6.60 -4.16
N LEU A 115 6.20 6.65 -2.99
CA LEU A 115 6.43 5.70 -1.92
C LEU A 115 6.06 4.28 -2.35
N GLY A 116 4.92 4.07 -3.00
CA GLY A 116 4.52 2.78 -3.55
C GLY A 116 5.54 2.20 -4.54
N GLN A 117 6.12 3.04 -5.41
CA GLN A 117 7.21 2.62 -6.30
C GLN A 117 8.45 2.17 -5.55
N ARG A 118 8.85 2.91 -4.50
CA ARG A 118 9.99 2.51 -3.66
C ARG A 118 9.73 1.17 -2.98
N LEU A 119 8.54 0.97 -2.42
CA LEU A 119 8.16 -0.31 -1.82
C LEU A 119 8.25 -1.45 -2.85
N ALA A 120 7.76 -1.22 -4.07
CA ALA A 120 7.75 -2.22 -5.15
C ALA A 120 9.14 -2.51 -5.75
N SER A 121 10.11 -1.60 -5.62
CA SER A 121 11.37 -1.58 -6.38
C SER A 121 12.21 -2.87 -6.32
N SER A 122 12.14 -3.63 -5.22
CA SER A 122 12.88 -4.88 -5.02
C SER A 122 12.01 -6.14 -5.21
N SER A 123 10.89 -6.03 -5.91
CA SER A 123 9.92 -7.11 -6.11
C SER A 123 9.47 -7.26 -7.56
N GLY A 124 8.90 -8.42 -7.88
CA GLY A 124 8.30 -8.68 -9.21
C GLY A 124 7.17 -7.71 -9.58
N LEU A 125 6.57 -7.02 -8.60
CA LEU A 125 5.51 -6.04 -8.83
C LEU A 125 6.01 -4.85 -9.65
N ALA A 126 7.27 -4.42 -9.47
CA ALA A 126 7.81 -3.25 -10.17
C ALA A 126 7.70 -3.36 -11.70
N ALA A 127 7.88 -4.57 -12.25
CA ALA A 127 7.82 -4.80 -13.69
C ALA A 127 6.40 -4.68 -14.28
N THR A 128 5.37 -4.78 -13.44
CA THR A 128 3.96 -4.76 -13.86
C THR A 128 3.28 -3.42 -13.62
N LEU A 129 3.95 -2.49 -12.94
CA LEU A 129 3.34 -1.30 -12.37
C LEU A 129 3.40 -0.09 -13.31
N GLN A 130 2.22 0.45 -13.63
CA GLN A 130 2.02 1.72 -14.29
C GLN A 130 1.34 2.69 -13.33
N ILE A 131 1.79 3.94 -13.30
CA ILE A 131 1.29 4.95 -12.37
C ILE A 131 0.76 6.15 -13.14
N THR A 132 -0.42 6.62 -12.73
CA THR A 132 -1.05 7.83 -13.26
C THR A 132 -1.46 8.74 -12.10
N GLN A 133 -1.03 10.00 -12.12
CA GLN A 133 -1.53 11.01 -11.19
C GLN A 133 -2.74 11.72 -11.80
N ARG A 134 -3.86 11.82 -11.06
CA ARG A 134 -5.11 12.46 -11.50
C ARG A 134 -5.72 13.29 -10.37
#